data_AF-A0A2V2U764-F1
#
_entry.id   AF-A0A2V2U764-F1
#
_cell.length_a   1.000
_cell.length_b   1.000
_cell.length_c   1.000
_cell.angle_alpha   90.00
_cell.angle_beta   90.00
_cell.angle_gamma   90.00
#
_symmetry.space_group_name_H-M   'P 1'
#
loop_
_entity.id
_entity.type
_entity.pdbx_description
1 polymer ?
#
loop_
_entity_poly.entity_id
_entity_poly.type
_entity_poly.pdbx_seq_one_letter_code
_entity_poly.pdbx_strand_id
1 'polypeptide(L)'
;MSVIAAIKKRIPVRIEILSSAENTSLLHNNLNHILLDESCCWEEIGNVEKDRSTRVKIECTVREQKKHYISDQLRLKLPPDCYISAEPTELLIEPILVS
;
A
#
# COMPACT_ATOMS: atom_id res chain seq x y z
N MET A 1 -36.21 -3.49 16.75
CA MET A 1 -34.92 -2.75 16.80
C MET A 1 -33.83 -3.74 16.42
N SER A 2 -33.32 -3.68 15.20
CA SER A 2 -32.24 -4.58 14.76
C SER A 2 -30.89 -3.99 15.16
N VAL A 3 -30.09 -4.78 15.89
CA VAL A 3 -28.73 -4.41 16.28
C VAL A 3 -27.81 -4.74 15.11
N ILE A 4 -27.26 -3.70 14.47
CA ILE A 4 -26.21 -3.87 13.45
C ILE A 4 -24.91 -4.20 14.20
N ALA A 5 -24.54 -5.48 14.23
CA ALA A 5 -23.22 -5.87 14.70
C ALA A 5 -22.19 -5.54 13.61
N ALA A 6 -21.53 -4.39 13.73
CA ALA A 6 -20.41 -4.05 12.86
C ALA A 6 -19.24 -5.00 13.16
N ILE A 7 -19.00 -5.97 12.28
CA ILE A 7 -17.75 -6.71 12.29
C ILE A 7 -16.64 -5.69 11.98
N LYS A 8 -15.83 -5.31 12.98
CA LYS A 8 -14.59 -4.55 12.76
C LYS A 8 -13.59 -5.45 12.03
N LYS A 9 -13.80 -5.72 10.75
CA LYS A 9 -12.71 -6.17 9.88
C LYS A 9 -11.70 -5.03 9.87
N ARG A 10 -10.45 -5.32 10.28
CA ARG A 10 -9.38 -4.32 10.17
C ARG A 10 -9.20 -4.02 8.69
N ILE A 11 -9.37 -2.74 8.37
CA ILE A 11 -9.36 -2.24 7.00
C ILE A 11 -7.94 -2.44 6.46
N PRO A 12 -7.78 -2.93 5.22
CA PRO A 12 -6.49 -2.85 4.54
C PRO A 12 -5.97 -1.41 4.49
N VAL A 13 -4.66 -1.27 4.39
CA VAL A 13 -3.96 0.01 4.29
C VAL A 13 -3.36 0.08 2.91
N ARG A 14 -3.64 1.17 2.22
CA ARG A 14 -2.96 1.52 0.97
C ARG A 14 -1.67 2.23 1.33
N ILE A 15 -0.54 1.69 0.88
CA ILE A 15 0.76 2.35 0.94
C ILE A 15 1.09 2.82 -0.47
N GLU A 16 1.39 4.10 -0.61
CA GLU A 16 1.83 4.71 -1.86
C GLU A 16 3.34 4.97 -1.77
N ILE A 17 4.04 4.67 -2.87
CA ILE A 17 5.48 4.86 -3.03
C ILE A 17 5.69 5.70 -4.28
N LEU A 18 6.40 6.82 -4.12
CA LEU A 18 6.83 7.68 -5.21
C LEU A 18 8.35 7.64 -5.32
N SER A 19 8.88 7.24 -6.47
CA SER A 19 10.32 7.13 -6.70
C SER A 19 10.72 7.69 -8.05
N SER A 20 12.00 8.00 -8.26
CA SER A 20 12.54 8.25 -9.60
C SER A 20 12.25 7.06 -10.53
N ALA A 21 11.94 7.34 -11.81
CA ALA A 21 11.75 6.32 -12.85
C ALA A 21 13.02 5.51 -13.14
N GLU A 22 14.20 6.01 -12.77
CA GLU A 22 15.46 5.27 -12.87
C GLU A 22 15.51 4.07 -11.91
N ASN A 23 14.72 4.10 -10.83
CA ASN A 23 14.72 3.07 -9.79
C ASN A 23 13.68 1.97 -10.01
N THR A 24 12.90 1.98 -11.10
CA THR A 24 11.77 1.06 -11.33
C THR A 24 12.16 -0.41 -11.20
N SER A 25 13.27 -0.84 -11.81
CA SER A 25 13.71 -2.25 -11.73
C SER A 25 14.10 -2.67 -10.31
N LEU A 26 14.76 -1.77 -9.57
CA LEU A 26 15.14 -2.03 -8.18
C LEU A 26 13.91 -2.08 -7.26
N LEU A 27 12.95 -1.17 -7.48
CA LEU A 27 11.67 -1.15 -6.77
C LEU A 27 10.91 -2.44 -6.98
N HIS A 28 10.74 -2.90 -8.24
CA HIS A 28 10.04 -4.16 -8.52
C HIS A 28 10.68 -5.35 -7.80
N ASN A 29 12.00 -5.46 -7.80
CA ASN A 29 12.69 -6.55 -7.11
C ASN A 29 12.51 -6.47 -5.59
N ASN A 30 12.66 -5.27 -5.00
CA ASN A 30 12.52 -5.08 -3.57
C ASN A 30 11.07 -5.30 -3.11
N LEU A 31 10.09 -4.78 -3.85
CA LEU A 31 8.67 -4.94 -3.54
C LEU A 31 8.24 -6.39 -3.67
N ASN A 32 8.70 -7.10 -4.70
CA ASN A 32 8.48 -8.54 -4.79
C ASN A 32 9.04 -9.25 -3.55
N HIS A 33 10.28 -8.99 -3.15
CA HIS A 33 10.84 -9.63 -1.96
C HIS A 33 10.10 -9.26 -0.67
N ILE A 34 9.63 -8.03 -0.52
CA ILE A 34 8.95 -7.55 0.71
C ILE A 34 7.51 -8.06 0.78
N LEU A 35 6.82 -8.17 -0.36
CA LEU A 35 5.37 -8.39 -0.42
C LEU A 35 4.96 -9.82 -0.82
N LEU A 36 5.85 -10.62 -1.43
CA LEU A 36 5.56 -12.01 -1.85
C LEU A 36 5.12 -12.90 -0.68
N ASP A 37 5.78 -12.80 0.46
CA ASP A 37 5.50 -13.66 1.62
C ASP A 37 4.15 -13.35 2.28
N GLU A 38 3.56 -12.20 1.95
CA GLU A 38 2.54 -11.57 2.80
C GLU A 38 1.14 -11.56 2.20
N SER A 39 0.92 -12.24 1.06
CA SER A 39 -0.34 -12.17 0.29
C SER A 39 -0.77 -10.73 -0.01
N CYS A 40 0.20 -9.82 -0.13
CA CYS A 40 -0.02 -8.41 -0.40
C CYS A 40 0.11 -8.18 -1.91
N CYS A 41 -0.86 -7.47 -2.49
CA CYS A 41 -0.83 -7.10 -3.90
C CYS A 41 -0.24 -5.70 -4.04
N TRP A 42 0.54 -5.49 -5.10
CA TRP A 42 1.03 -4.18 -5.49
C TRP A 42 0.88 -3.98 -6.99
N GLU A 43 0.67 -2.75 -7.40
CA GLU A 43 0.47 -2.35 -8.78
C GLU A 43 1.20 -1.03 -9.05
N GLU A 44 1.88 -0.95 -10.18
CA GLU A 44 2.39 0.30 -10.72
C GLU A 44 1.22 1.09 -11.30
N ILE A 45 0.87 2.21 -10.68
CA ILE A 45 -0.29 3.03 -11.09
C ILE A 45 0.08 3.94 -12.28
N GLY A 46 1.37 4.28 -12.41
CA GLY A 46 1.90 5.03 -13.55
C GLY A 46 2.87 6.14 -13.16
N ASN A 47 3.12 7.04 -14.10
CA ASN A 47 4.07 8.14 -13.95
C ASN A 47 3.37 9.41 -13.45
N VAL A 48 3.97 10.07 -12.47
CA VAL A 48 3.52 11.34 -11.88
C VAL A 48 4.63 12.37 -12.07
N GLU A 49 4.31 13.53 -12.62
CA GLU A 49 5.23 14.66 -12.64
C GLU A 49 5.26 15.33 -11.26
N LYS A 50 6.43 15.38 -10.63
CA LYS A 50 6.64 16.05 -9.35
C LYS A 50 7.99 16.75 -9.35
N ASP A 51 8.03 18.01 -8.94
CA ASP A 51 9.25 18.82 -8.84
C ASP A 51 10.07 18.86 -10.15
N ARG A 52 9.38 18.95 -11.30
CA ARG A 52 9.97 18.91 -12.66
C ARG A 52 10.66 17.59 -13.03
N SER A 53 10.39 16.52 -12.29
CA SER A 53 10.89 15.17 -12.57
C SER A 53 9.73 14.18 -12.74
N THR A 54 9.89 13.22 -13.65
CA THR A 54 8.97 12.09 -13.77
C THR A 54 9.27 11.07 -12.68
N ARG A 55 8.27 10.81 -11.83
CA ARG A 55 8.34 9.80 -10.78
C ARG A 55 7.38 8.66 -11.08
N VAL A 56 7.75 7.46 -10.69
CA VAL A 56 6.86 6.30 -10.75
C VAL A 56 6.09 6.23 -9.45
N LYS A 57 4.77 6.06 -9.58
CA LYS A 57 3.85 5.83 -8.47
C LYS A 57 3.47 4.36 -8.41
N ILE A 58 3.72 3.77 -7.26
CA ILE A 58 3.37 2.38 -6.94
C ILE A 58 2.42 2.39 -5.76
N GLU A 59 1.36 1.60 -5.84
CA GLU A 59 0.44 1.38 -4.73
C GLU A 59 0.50 -0.08 -4.29
N CYS A 60 0.49 -0.30 -2.98
CA CYS A 60 0.34 -1.63 -2.41
C CYS A 60 -0.73 -1.63 -1.32
N THR A 61 -1.52 -2.70 -1.30
CA THR A 61 -2.57 -2.90 -0.29
C THR A 61 -2.10 -3.95 0.69
N VAL A 62 -1.95 -3.55 1.96
CA VAL A 62 -1.45 -4.41 3.03
C VAL A 62 -2.48 -4.54 4.13
N ARG A 63 -2.43 -5.63 4.90
CA ARG A 63 -3.30 -5.78 6.07
C ARG A 63 -2.84 -4.82 7.17
N GLU A 64 -3.78 -4.20 7.90
CA GLU A 64 -3.49 -3.28 9.02
C GLU A 64 -2.47 -3.87 10.02
N GLN A 65 -2.58 -5.16 10.34
CA GLN A 65 -1.69 -5.84 11.29
C GLN A 65 -0.22 -5.81 10.84
N LYS A 66 0.03 -5.74 9.54
CA LYS A 66 1.36 -5.80 8.93
C LYS A 66 1.84 -4.42 8.48
N LYS A 67 1.00 -3.38 8.56
CA LYS A 67 1.32 -2.01 8.14
C LYS A 67 2.68 -1.55 8.68
N HIS A 68 2.89 -1.68 9.98
CA HIS A 68 4.14 -1.23 10.61
C HIS A 68 5.35 -1.99 10.09
N TYR A 69 5.29 -3.33 10.07
CA TYR A 69 6.36 -4.17 9.58
C TYR A 69 6.72 -3.87 8.11
N ILE A 70 5.71 -3.80 7.23
CA ILE A 70 5.94 -3.50 5.82
C ILE A 70 6.49 -2.08 5.64
N SER A 71 5.96 -1.09 6.36
CA SER A 71 6.46 0.29 6.28
C SER A 71 7.93 0.39 6.70
N ASP A 72 8.34 -0.34 7.74
CA ASP A 72 9.73 -0.38 8.18
C ASP A 72 10.62 -1.10 7.16
N GLN A 73 10.19 -2.24 6.60
CA GLN A 73 10.93 -2.93 5.53
C GLN A 73 11.11 -2.06 4.30
N LEU A 74 10.08 -1.31 3.89
CA LEU A 74 10.15 -0.38 2.76
C LEU A 74 11.17 0.73 3.05
N ARG A 75 11.13 1.34 4.24
CA ARG A 75 12.09 2.39 4.62
C ARG A 75 13.54 1.91 4.68
N LEU A 76 13.76 0.64 5.01
CA LEU A 76 15.11 0.05 5.09
C LEU A 76 15.68 -0.37 3.74
N LYS A 77 14.82 -0.86 2.82
CA LYS A 77 15.26 -1.47 1.55
C LYS A 77 15.10 -0.55 0.35
N LEU A 78 14.24 0.46 0.42
CA LEU A 78 14.03 1.36 -0.71
C LEU A 78 15.11 2.44 -0.80
N PRO A 79 15.41 2.91 -2.02
CA PRO A 79 16.28 4.06 -2.23
C PRO A 79 15.86 5.30 -1.42
N PRO A 80 16.81 6.14 -0.98
CA PRO A 80 16.52 7.31 -0.14
C PRO A 80 15.71 8.40 -0.84
N ASP A 81 15.61 8.39 -2.16
CA ASP A 81 14.77 9.29 -2.96
C ASP A 81 13.28 8.87 -3.00
N CYS A 82 12.95 7.69 -2.45
CA CYS A 82 11.59 7.20 -2.34
C CYS A 82 10.81 7.94 -1.26
N TYR A 83 9.64 8.45 -1.64
CA TYR A 83 8.66 8.97 -0.70
C TYR A 83 7.58 7.90 -0.45
N ILE A 84 7.26 7.64 0.82
CA ILE A 84 6.31 6.61 1.22
C ILE A 84 5.20 7.27 2.04
N SER A 85 3.94 7.09 1.65
CA SER A 85 2.76 7.47 2.42
C SER A 85 1.86 6.26 2.67
N ALA A 86 1.03 6.31 3.72
CA ALA A 86 0.13 5.22 4.07
C ALA A 86 -1.24 5.78 4.48
N GLU A 87 -2.28 5.40 3.75
CA GLU A 87 -3.67 5.79 3.96
C GLU A 87 -4.55 4.55 4.18
N PRO A 88 -5.52 4.59 5.09
CA PRO A 88 -6.51 3.51 5.18
C PRO A 88 -7.28 3.39 3.87
N THR A 89 -7.52 2.17 3.39
CA THR A 89 -8.39 1.94 2.22
C THR A 89 -9.83 2.32 2.59
N GLU A 90 -10.60 2.94 1.71
CA GLU A 90 -11.96 3.38 2.06
C GLU A 90 -12.82 2.21 2.60
N LEU A 91 -13.64 2.52 3.61
CA LEU A 91 -14.52 1.56 4.28
C LEU A 91 -15.56 0.99 3.29
N LEU A 92 -15.41 -0.26 2.88
CA LEU A 92 -16.56 -1.04 2.39
C LEU A 92 -17.45 -1.37 3.59
N ILE A 93 -18.41 -0.50 3.88
CA ILE A 93 -19.52 -0.82 4.78
C ILE A 93 -20.44 -1.77 4.01
N GLU A 94 -20.22 -3.07 4.12
CA GLU A 94 -21.17 -4.06 3.64
C GLU A 94 -22.38 -4.09 4.60
N PRO A 95 -23.59 -3.74 4.16
CA PRO A 95 -24.78 -3.92 4.99
C PRO A 95 -25.05 -5.43 5.13
N ILE A 96 -24.88 -5.96 6.33
CA ILE A 96 -25.30 -7.33 6.65
C ILE A 96 -26.82 -7.29 6.88
N LEU A 97 -27.59 -7.76 5.89
CA LEU A 97 -28.99 -8.11 6.08
C LEU A 97 -29.06 -9.40 6.91
N VAL A 98 -29.27 -9.25 8.21
CA VAL A 98 -29.61 -10.37 9.09
C VAL A 98 -31.09 -10.70 8.84
N SER A 99 -31.35 -11.87 8.23
CA SER A 99 -32.69 -12.42 8.04
C SER A 99 -33.18 -13.15 9.27
#